data_AF-A0A1Y1K087-F1
#
_entry.id   AF-A0A1Y1K087-F1
#
_cell.length_a   1.000
_cell.length_b   1.000
_cell.length_c   1.000
_cell.angle_alpha   90.00
_cell.angle_beta   90.00
_cell.angle_gamma   90.00
#
_symmetry.space_group_name_H-M   'P 1'
#
loop_
_entity.id
_entity.type
_entity.pdbx_description
1 polymer ?
#
loop_
_entity_poly.entity_id
_entity_poly.type
_entity_poly.pdbx_seq_one_letter_code
_entity_poly.pdbx_strand_id
1 'polypeptide(L)'
;MATGRQGTFRSDKDEQMDLDTAGPSGTKRAIQDILVDPDDNTVKIPSAKKPRVELNTIMKKNVLLFLTDSFIRLMREVTPLPEAISNLTLGIQIGNILNATHNILRQGAAGKYTALETKTKDQGFSIAYNGTHVIALDRAKAIVGECAKRQSLTYKDFSPKDVDAWYGTAGPYINFMCGFGLRLKELRLGHNSMPITKENGVRSAFPVSSYGLEGSHHILLEGCTFPPEKRSSIVQSLGPMTVLLCYMKAEGKYASKWKTACKRAFAHIPFIDDILNAIHGKQASETRTIIKTMANISRIITTRQATRAFLPFNLVSLLLWSGVKDGPLETIKIAGVVNKHFTLQPGPKWAERIDFSGMGALMAYTTCMKGYEWHLQTQMNSHESGQVVFHSIFGTYKEDLGILEKITNFKTSWSRREDLKDKFQQPHERGTLVPCHPIQFELWSKLSSASQTGLLSTSFMQDSSLPCFSGTRKVRHLGAFLENMKRKNDATSGGKTLPLLATMLSDVLSGLIQDLEKDGLNMDMGTTHWFVVKDLKFDGEAPAPCNFIAETTGKFFLGPKP
;
A
#
# COMPACT_ATOMS: atom_id res chain seq x y z
N MET A 1 -52.90 -59.79 -3.76
CA MET A 1 -54.30 -59.74 -3.29
C MET A 1 -54.31 -58.84 -2.06
N ALA A 2 -55.00 -57.71 -1.91
CA ALA A 2 -56.06 -56.99 -2.62
C ALA A 2 -55.83 -55.48 -2.33
N THR A 3 -55.69 -54.60 -3.34
CA THR A 3 -56.68 -53.59 -3.79
C THR A 3 -57.40 -52.83 -2.66
N GLY A 4 -57.11 -51.54 -2.45
CA GLY A 4 -57.92 -50.39 -2.92
C GLY A 4 -58.10 -49.43 -1.73
N ARG A 5 -58.18 -48.09 -1.83
CA ARG A 5 -58.91 -47.23 -2.76
C ARG A 5 -58.29 -45.83 -2.85
N GLN A 6 -58.60 -45.19 -3.98
CA GLN A 6 -58.32 -43.83 -4.40
C GLN A 6 -59.03 -42.76 -3.55
N GLY A 7 -58.43 -41.58 -3.50
CA GLY A 7 -59.06 -40.31 -3.14
C GLY A 7 -58.31 -39.15 -3.78
N THR A 8 -58.80 -38.70 -4.92
CA THR A 8 -58.33 -37.54 -5.70
C THR A 8 -58.50 -36.23 -4.94
N PHE A 9 -57.48 -35.38 -4.93
CA PHE A 9 -57.63 -33.94 -4.74
C PHE A 9 -56.86 -33.17 -5.82
N ARG A 10 -57.57 -32.22 -6.42
CA ARG A 10 -57.15 -31.29 -7.47
C ARG A 10 -55.89 -30.52 -7.07
N SER A 11 -54.89 -30.48 -7.95
CA SER A 11 -53.82 -29.48 -7.91
C SER A 11 -54.11 -28.41 -8.96
N ASP A 12 -54.72 -27.31 -8.53
CA ASP A 12 -54.68 -26.04 -9.27
C ASP A 12 -53.50 -25.22 -8.74
N LYS A 13 -52.84 -24.54 -9.69
CA LYS A 13 -51.73 -23.58 -9.59
C LYS A 13 -50.32 -24.16 -9.71
N ASP A 14 -49.90 -24.19 -10.98
CA ASP A 14 -48.53 -23.92 -11.39
C ASP A 14 -48.05 -22.59 -10.77
N GLU A 15 -47.35 -22.66 -9.63
CA GLU A 15 -46.39 -21.63 -9.24
C GLU A 15 -45.03 -22.02 -9.80
N GLN A 16 -44.78 -21.46 -10.98
CA GLN A 16 -43.52 -21.44 -11.67
C GLN A 16 -42.48 -20.80 -10.73
N MET A 17 -41.62 -21.65 -10.16
CA MET A 17 -40.50 -21.23 -9.34
C MET A 17 -39.53 -20.45 -10.26
N ASP A 18 -39.51 -19.13 -10.12
CA ASP A 18 -38.62 -18.21 -10.83
C ASP A 18 -37.15 -18.60 -10.56
N LEU A 19 -36.62 -19.47 -11.42
CA LEU A 19 -35.20 -19.63 -11.64
C LEU A 19 -34.73 -18.32 -12.26
N ASP A 20 -33.93 -17.57 -11.49
CA ASP A 20 -33.33 -16.29 -11.81
C ASP A 20 -32.37 -16.43 -13.02
N THR A 21 -32.94 -16.57 -14.22
CA THR A 21 -32.22 -16.61 -15.49
C THR A 21 -31.70 -15.22 -15.79
N ALA A 22 -30.38 -15.10 -15.85
CA ALA A 22 -29.68 -13.88 -16.23
C ALA A 22 -30.07 -13.43 -17.66
N GLY A 23 -30.81 -12.31 -17.73
CA GLY A 23 -31.02 -11.50 -18.94
C GLY A 23 -30.29 -10.15 -18.86
N PRO A 24 -30.01 -9.49 -19.99
CA PRO A 24 -28.98 -8.46 -20.10
C PRO A 24 -29.48 -7.06 -19.73
N SER A 25 -28.54 -6.22 -19.30
CA SER A 25 -28.69 -4.76 -19.08
C SER A 25 -29.74 -4.33 -18.05
N GLY A 26 -29.39 -4.47 -16.78
CA GLY A 26 -29.96 -3.67 -15.70
C GLY A 26 -28.91 -3.51 -14.62
N THR A 27 -28.46 -2.29 -14.36
CA THR A 27 -27.65 -1.95 -13.17
C THR A 27 -28.44 -2.35 -11.93
N LYS A 28 -28.31 -3.61 -11.47
CA LYS A 28 -28.83 -4.04 -10.16
C LYS A 28 -28.14 -3.14 -9.14
N ARG A 29 -28.88 -2.19 -8.54
CA ARG A 29 -28.40 -1.42 -7.39
C ARG A 29 -28.03 -2.45 -6.34
N ALA A 30 -26.75 -2.52 -5.98
CA ALA A 30 -26.30 -3.34 -4.87
C ALA A 30 -27.06 -2.85 -3.63
N ILE A 31 -27.91 -3.71 -3.06
CA ILE A 31 -28.54 -3.45 -1.78
C ILE A 31 -27.40 -3.37 -0.77
N GLN A 32 -27.20 -2.20 -0.18
CA GLN A 32 -26.15 -1.98 0.81
C GLN A 32 -26.76 -2.21 2.20
N ASP A 33 -26.42 -3.34 2.82
CA ASP A 33 -26.79 -3.61 4.20
C ASP A 33 -26.10 -2.60 5.12
N ILE A 34 -26.89 -1.85 5.90
CA ILE A 34 -26.40 -0.93 6.92
C ILE A 34 -26.51 -1.65 8.26
N LEU A 35 -25.36 -1.88 8.90
CA LEU A 35 -25.34 -2.34 10.29
C LEU A 35 -25.72 -1.15 11.19
N VAL A 36 -26.67 -1.36 12.07
CA VAL A 36 -27.11 -0.37 13.08
C VAL A 36 -26.93 -0.96 14.47
N ASP A 37 -26.79 -0.08 15.46
CA ASP A 37 -26.68 -0.48 16.85
C ASP A 37 -27.98 -1.19 17.26
N PRO A 38 -27.90 -2.42 17.85
CA PRO A 38 -29.10 -3.15 18.26
C PRO A 38 -29.92 -2.39 19.32
N ASP A 39 -29.27 -1.52 20.10
CA ASP A 39 -29.91 -0.73 21.16
C ASP A 39 -30.34 0.67 20.68
N ASP A 40 -29.76 1.15 19.58
CA ASP A 40 -30.14 2.41 18.92
C ASP A 40 -30.02 2.31 17.39
N ASN A 41 -31.12 1.95 16.74
CA ASN A 41 -31.18 1.81 15.28
C ASN A 41 -30.85 3.11 14.50
N THR A 42 -30.72 4.25 15.17
CA THR A 42 -30.25 5.51 14.56
C THR A 42 -28.73 5.60 14.48
N VAL A 43 -28.02 4.84 15.33
CA VAL A 43 -26.55 4.76 15.36
C VAL A 43 -26.10 3.70 14.37
N LYS A 44 -25.45 4.13 13.28
CA LYS A 44 -24.87 3.21 12.30
C LYS A 44 -23.59 2.59 12.86
N ILE A 45 -23.54 1.26 12.96
CA ILE A 45 -22.31 0.55 13.27
C ILE A 45 -21.42 0.58 12.02
N PRO A 46 -20.13 0.94 12.15
CA PRO A 46 -19.19 0.87 11.03
C PRO A 46 -19.08 -0.56 10.49
N SER A 47 -19.45 -0.78 9.24
CA SER A 47 -19.16 -2.05 8.56
C SER A 47 -17.65 -2.27 8.44
N ALA A 48 -17.18 -3.48 8.73
CA ALA A 48 -15.79 -3.88 8.50
C ALA A 48 -15.42 -3.92 7.00
N LYS A 49 -16.43 -3.93 6.11
CA LYS A 49 -16.26 -3.81 4.66
C LYS A 49 -16.06 -2.33 4.29
N LYS A 50 -15.00 -2.09 3.51
CA LYS A 50 -14.53 -0.76 3.14
C LYS A 50 -15.61 -0.01 2.33
N PRO A 51 -16.02 1.22 2.71
CA PRO A 51 -16.75 2.07 1.77
C PRO A 51 -15.82 2.30 0.58
N ARG A 52 -16.26 1.88 -0.61
CA ARG A 52 -15.52 2.09 -1.85
C ARG A 52 -15.63 3.57 -2.17
N VAL A 53 -14.51 4.29 -2.10
CA VAL A 53 -14.49 5.68 -2.59
C VAL A 53 -14.71 5.63 -4.09
N GLU A 54 -15.86 6.12 -4.54
CA GLU A 54 -16.09 6.36 -5.96
C GLU A 54 -15.22 7.55 -6.38
N LEU A 55 -14.14 7.23 -7.09
CA LEU A 55 -13.25 8.26 -7.62
C LEU A 55 -13.90 8.86 -8.86
N ASN A 56 -13.97 10.19 -8.91
CA ASN A 56 -14.30 10.89 -10.14
C ASN A 56 -13.21 10.58 -11.19
N THR A 57 -13.56 9.75 -12.18
CA THR A 57 -12.62 9.24 -13.19
C THR A 57 -12.07 10.35 -14.09
N ILE A 58 -12.88 11.37 -14.39
CA ILE A 58 -12.45 12.55 -15.16
C ILE A 58 -11.42 13.35 -14.35
N MET A 59 -11.70 13.62 -13.09
CA MET A 59 -10.78 14.33 -12.20
C MET A 59 -9.46 13.56 -12.03
N LYS A 60 -9.53 12.24 -11.84
CA LYS A 60 -8.36 11.36 -11.79
C LYS A 60 -7.51 11.51 -13.06
N LYS A 61 -8.14 11.44 -14.23
CA LYS A 61 -7.47 11.58 -15.52
C LYS A 61 -6.77 12.93 -15.64
N ASN A 62 -7.47 14.02 -15.39
CA ASN A 62 -6.91 15.38 -15.48
C ASN A 62 -5.73 15.57 -14.53
N VAL A 63 -5.85 15.09 -13.29
CA VAL A 63 -4.77 15.12 -12.30
C VAL A 63 -3.55 14.34 -12.78
N LEU A 64 -3.71 13.12 -13.28
CA LEU A 64 -2.60 12.30 -13.75
C LEU A 64 -1.90 12.91 -14.98
N LEU A 65 -2.66 13.51 -15.90
CA LEU A 65 -2.11 14.24 -17.05
C LEU A 65 -1.36 15.50 -16.61
N PHE A 66 -1.91 16.27 -15.67
CA PHE A 66 -1.25 17.44 -15.07
C PHE A 66 0.10 17.06 -14.46
N LEU A 67 0.12 16.00 -13.65
CA LEU A 67 1.33 15.53 -12.97
C LEU A 67 2.40 15.10 -13.96
N THR A 68 2.00 14.37 -14.99
CA THR A 68 2.88 13.88 -16.05
C THR A 68 3.45 15.03 -16.89
N ASP A 69 2.61 15.95 -17.37
CA ASP A 69 3.05 17.11 -18.18
C ASP A 69 4.00 18.00 -17.37
N SER A 70 3.68 18.27 -16.11
CA SER A 70 4.55 19.04 -15.21
C SER A 70 5.91 18.35 -15.00
N PHE A 71 5.90 17.05 -14.72
CA PHE A 71 7.11 16.27 -14.50
C PHE A 71 8.02 16.28 -15.74
N ILE A 72 7.45 16.01 -16.92
CA ILE A 72 8.19 16.00 -18.19
C ILE A 72 8.78 17.37 -18.51
N ARG A 73 8.02 18.45 -18.32
CA ARG A 73 8.50 19.82 -18.60
C ARG A 73 9.60 20.24 -17.63
N LEU A 74 9.46 19.95 -16.33
CA LEU A 74 10.52 20.20 -15.35
C LEU A 74 11.80 19.41 -15.69
N MET A 75 11.65 18.16 -16.14
CA MET A 75 12.78 17.32 -16.53
C MET A 75 13.53 17.89 -17.76
N ARG A 76 12.83 18.48 -18.72
CA ARG A 76 13.43 19.15 -19.89
C ARG A 76 14.24 20.39 -19.56
N GLU A 77 14.02 21.02 -18.39
CA GLU A 77 14.86 22.14 -17.93
C GLU A 77 16.27 21.67 -17.52
N VAL A 78 16.49 20.35 -17.38
CA VAL A 78 17.79 19.78 -16.95
C VAL A 78 18.52 19.12 -18.12
N THR A 79 17.85 18.23 -18.85
CA THR A 79 18.49 17.40 -19.90
C THR A 79 17.46 16.90 -20.94
N PRO A 80 17.87 16.55 -22.17
CA PRO A 80 16.97 15.98 -23.17
C PRO A 80 16.23 14.73 -22.68
N LEU A 81 14.97 14.62 -23.10
CA LEU A 81 14.00 13.73 -22.48
C LEU A 81 14.27 12.22 -22.62
N PRO A 82 14.80 11.67 -23.73
CA PRO A 82 15.07 10.23 -23.83
C PRO A 82 16.05 9.72 -22.76
N GLU A 83 17.10 10.49 -22.49
CA GLU A 83 18.09 10.17 -21.45
C GLU A 83 17.49 10.41 -20.06
N ALA A 84 16.83 11.56 -19.88
CA ALA A 84 16.28 11.99 -18.60
C ALA A 84 15.20 11.04 -18.05
N ILE A 85 14.31 10.53 -18.91
CA ILE A 85 13.18 9.72 -18.49
C ILE A 85 13.62 8.36 -17.97
N SER A 86 14.72 7.79 -18.49
CA SER A 86 15.27 6.52 -18.04
C SER A 86 15.98 6.61 -16.68
N ASN A 87 16.37 7.83 -16.27
CA ASN A 87 17.13 8.06 -15.04
C ASN A 87 16.20 8.20 -13.83
N LEU A 88 16.14 7.16 -13.02
CA LEU A 88 15.30 7.10 -11.81
C LEU A 88 15.81 8.05 -10.71
N THR A 89 17.12 8.27 -10.58
CA THR A 89 17.69 9.21 -9.61
C THR A 89 17.27 10.64 -9.92
N LEU A 90 17.41 11.07 -11.17
CA LEU A 90 16.95 12.38 -11.64
C LEU A 90 15.43 12.51 -11.43
N GLY A 91 14.68 11.46 -11.76
CA GLY A 91 13.24 11.42 -11.56
C GLY A 91 12.78 11.61 -10.11
N ILE A 92 13.51 11.07 -9.14
CA ILE A 92 13.23 11.32 -7.71
C ILE A 92 13.39 12.82 -7.39
N GLN A 93 14.46 13.46 -7.87
CA GLN A 93 14.72 14.88 -7.63
C GLN A 93 13.63 15.76 -8.28
N ILE A 94 13.31 15.52 -9.56
CA ILE A 94 12.25 16.25 -10.28
C ILE A 94 10.88 16.04 -9.63
N GLY A 95 10.55 14.81 -9.21
CA GLY A 95 9.29 14.51 -8.51
C GLY A 95 9.17 15.27 -7.18
N ASN A 96 10.27 15.42 -6.44
CA ASN A 96 10.30 16.22 -5.22
C ASN A 96 10.09 17.71 -5.50
N ILE A 97 10.68 18.25 -6.58
CA ILE A 97 10.48 19.64 -7.03
C ILE A 97 9.02 19.87 -7.41
N LEU A 98 8.43 18.97 -8.19
CA LEU A 98 7.01 19.02 -8.55
C LEU A 98 6.12 19.04 -7.30
N ASN A 99 6.37 18.13 -6.35
CA ASN A 99 5.62 18.07 -5.10
C ASN A 99 5.78 19.34 -4.25
N ALA A 100 7.00 19.88 -4.14
CA ALA A 100 7.27 21.12 -3.43
C ALA A 100 6.51 22.29 -4.07
N THR A 101 6.65 22.45 -5.38
CA THR A 101 6.01 23.51 -6.17
C THR A 101 4.48 23.42 -6.10
N HIS A 102 3.92 22.22 -6.23
CA HIS A 102 2.48 21.99 -6.08
C HIS A 102 1.97 22.43 -4.70
N ASN A 103 2.72 22.14 -3.62
CA ASN A 103 2.34 22.59 -2.28
C ASN A 103 2.46 24.10 -2.09
N ILE A 104 3.50 24.73 -2.65
CA ILE A 104 3.66 26.20 -2.64
C ILE A 104 2.48 26.87 -3.34
N LEU A 105 2.13 26.44 -4.56
CA LEU A 105 0.98 26.97 -5.30
C LEU A 105 -0.34 26.77 -4.55
N ARG A 106 -0.55 25.58 -3.97
CA ARG A 106 -1.74 25.25 -3.16
C ARG A 106 -1.87 26.15 -1.93
N GLN A 107 -0.77 26.36 -1.20
CA GLN A 107 -0.79 27.15 0.03
C GLN A 107 -0.88 28.64 -0.27
N GLY A 108 -0.21 29.12 -1.32
CA GLY A 108 -0.34 30.49 -1.82
C GLY A 108 -1.77 30.82 -2.25
N ALA A 109 -2.48 29.89 -2.89
CA ALA A 109 -3.90 30.04 -3.23
C ALA A 109 -4.83 30.17 -2.02
N ALA A 110 -4.39 29.72 -0.84
CA ALA A 110 -5.08 29.90 0.45
C ALA A 110 -4.53 31.10 1.26
N GLY A 111 -3.75 31.98 0.63
CA GLY A 111 -3.12 33.15 1.27
C GLY A 111 -2.03 32.81 2.28
N LYS A 112 -1.48 31.58 2.24
CA LYS A 112 -0.46 31.11 3.20
C LYS A 112 0.91 31.02 2.53
N TYR A 113 1.86 31.79 3.05
CA TYR A 113 3.26 31.64 2.70
C TYR A 113 3.88 30.47 3.46
N THR A 114 4.80 29.77 2.79
CA THR A 114 5.39 28.54 3.33
C THR A 114 6.86 28.78 3.64
N ALA A 115 7.36 28.19 4.73
CA ALA A 115 8.80 28.22 5.02
C ALA A 115 9.65 27.62 3.88
N LEU A 116 9.06 26.73 3.07
CA LEU A 116 9.68 26.16 1.89
C LEU A 116 9.81 27.20 0.76
N GLU A 117 8.77 27.99 0.51
CA GLU A 117 8.80 29.08 -0.46
C GLU A 117 9.88 30.10 -0.09
N THR A 118 9.94 30.52 1.18
CA THR A 118 10.99 31.44 1.66
C THR A 118 12.40 30.88 1.44
N LYS A 119 12.62 29.60 1.78
CA LYS A 119 13.94 28.95 1.60
C LYS A 119 14.35 28.78 0.14
N THR A 120 13.37 28.61 -0.75
CA THR A 120 13.62 28.29 -2.17
C THR A 120 13.63 29.55 -3.05
N LYS A 121 13.12 30.68 -2.55
CA LYS A 121 12.95 31.91 -3.32
C LYS A 121 14.25 32.39 -3.96
N ASP A 122 15.33 32.43 -3.18
CA ASP A 122 16.60 33.02 -3.63
C ASP A 122 17.56 31.98 -4.23
N GLN A 123 17.46 30.71 -3.80
CA GLN A 123 18.39 29.64 -4.19
C GLN A 123 17.86 28.75 -5.33
N GLY A 124 16.56 28.78 -5.60
CA GLY A 124 15.90 27.84 -6.50
C GLY A 124 15.98 26.39 -6.01
N PHE A 125 15.65 25.46 -6.90
CA PHE A 125 15.76 24.03 -6.66
C PHE A 125 17.05 23.48 -7.27
N SER A 126 17.99 23.07 -6.42
CA SER A 126 19.24 22.43 -6.85
C SER A 126 19.02 20.96 -7.22
N ILE A 127 19.63 20.54 -8.33
CA ILE A 127 19.57 19.18 -8.89
C ILE A 127 20.99 18.72 -9.15
N ALA A 128 21.36 17.56 -8.62
CA ALA A 128 22.63 16.91 -8.88
C ALA A 128 22.48 15.95 -10.07
N TYR A 129 22.95 16.37 -11.24
CA TYR A 129 22.95 15.58 -12.48
C TYR A 129 24.04 16.12 -13.41
N ASN A 130 25.07 15.32 -13.75
CA ASN A 130 26.20 15.75 -14.58
C ASN A 130 26.77 17.14 -14.19
N GLY A 131 26.78 17.44 -12.89
CA GLY A 131 26.99 18.77 -12.34
C GLY A 131 25.82 19.22 -11.47
N THR A 132 25.77 20.51 -11.16
CA THR A 132 24.68 21.12 -10.40
C THR A 132 23.82 21.96 -11.34
N HIS A 133 22.57 21.58 -11.49
CA HIS A 133 21.55 22.38 -12.18
C HIS A 133 20.67 23.09 -11.14
N VAL A 134 20.12 24.24 -11.52
CA VAL A 134 19.18 24.99 -10.66
C VAL A 134 17.96 25.36 -11.47
N ILE A 135 16.77 24.95 -11.00
CA ILE A 135 15.50 25.43 -11.53
C ILE A 135 15.01 26.54 -10.60
N ALA A 136 14.94 27.77 -11.11
CA ALA A 136 14.41 28.90 -10.35
C ALA A 136 12.96 28.63 -9.89
N LEU A 137 12.60 29.08 -8.68
CA LEU A 137 11.28 28.84 -8.10
C LEU A 137 10.15 29.38 -8.99
N ASP A 138 10.31 30.59 -9.54
CA ASP A 138 9.30 31.21 -10.40
C ASP A 138 9.11 30.43 -11.71
N ARG A 139 10.20 29.89 -12.27
CA ARG A 139 10.14 29.02 -13.45
C ARG A 139 9.39 27.72 -13.14
N ALA A 140 9.66 27.09 -12.00
CA ALA A 140 8.94 25.90 -11.58
C ALA A 140 7.44 26.20 -11.34
N LYS A 141 7.11 27.31 -10.67
CA LYS A 141 5.72 27.76 -10.45
C LYS A 141 4.99 28.00 -11.77
N ALA A 142 5.65 28.64 -12.75
CA ALA A 142 5.09 28.87 -14.08
C ALA A 142 4.78 27.54 -14.79
N ILE A 143 5.74 26.62 -14.85
CA ILE A 143 5.55 25.31 -15.49
C ILE A 143 4.39 24.54 -14.84
N VAL A 144 4.41 24.37 -13.52
CA VAL A 144 3.40 23.58 -12.80
C VAL A 144 2.02 24.24 -12.90
N GLY A 145 1.96 25.58 -12.80
CA GLY A 145 0.71 26.34 -12.92
C GLY A 145 0.09 26.24 -14.32
N GLU A 146 0.90 26.37 -15.38
CA GLU A 146 0.44 26.22 -16.76
C GLU A 146 -0.11 24.81 -17.03
N CYS A 147 0.61 23.77 -16.59
CA CYS A 147 0.16 22.39 -16.76
C CYS A 147 -1.17 22.12 -16.06
N ALA A 148 -1.34 22.65 -14.84
CA ALA A 148 -2.60 22.53 -14.11
C ALA A 148 -3.74 23.24 -14.87
N LYS A 149 -3.49 24.47 -15.37
CA LYS A 149 -4.45 25.24 -16.17
C LYS A 149 -4.85 24.51 -17.47
N ARG A 150 -3.92 23.85 -18.17
CA ARG A 150 -4.22 23.06 -19.38
C ARG A 150 -5.18 21.90 -19.11
N GLN A 151 -5.22 21.38 -17.88
CA GLN A 151 -6.12 20.30 -17.47
C GLN A 151 -7.36 20.81 -16.72
N SER A 152 -7.62 22.12 -16.79
CA SER A 152 -8.72 22.79 -16.07
C SER A 152 -8.65 22.61 -14.54
N LEU A 153 -7.43 22.50 -13.99
CA LEU A 153 -7.18 22.38 -12.56
C LEU A 153 -6.70 23.73 -12.00
N THR A 154 -7.64 24.56 -11.58
CA THR A 154 -7.32 25.88 -11.02
C THR A 154 -6.85 25.74 -9.57
N TYR A 155 -5.73 26.39 -9.25
CA TYR A 155 -5.31 26.58 -7.88
C TYR A 155 -6.18 27.65 -7.21
N LYS A 156 -6.99 27.24 -6.23
CA LYS A 156 -7.82 28.10 -5.38
C LYS A 156 -7.90 27.52 -3.96
N ASP A 157 -8.40 28.31 -3.01
CA ASP A 157 -8.78 27.77 -1.70
C ASP A 157 -10.11 27.02 -1.84
N PHE A 158 -10.11 25.73 -1.50
CA PHE A 158 -11.30 24.88 -1.62
C PHE A 158 -11.94 24.69 -0.25
N SER A 159 -13.26 24.83 -0.22
CA SER A 159 -14.08 24.40 0.92
C SER A 159 -14.16 22.86 0.94
N PRO A 160 -14.32 22.22 2.12
CA PRO A 160 -14.56 20.78 2.21
C PRO A 160 -15.78 20.26 1.43
N LYS A 161 -16.70 21.15 1.03
CA LYS A 161 -17.90 20.82 0.25
C LYS A 161 -17.71 20.93 -1.26
N ASP A 162 -16.55 21.42 -1.73
CA ASP A 162 -16.34 21.67 -3.15
C ASP A 162 -16.13 20.35 -3.91
N VAL A 163 -17.04 20.07 -4.84
CA VAL A 163 -16.98 18.86 -5.69
C VAL A 163 -15.75 18.87 -6.60
N ASP A 164 -15.25 20.06 -6.94
CA ASP A 164 -14.07 20.27 -7.78
C ASP A 164 -12.75 20.26 -6.99
N ALA A 165 -12.77 19.92 -5.68
CA ALA A 165 -11.59 19.91 -4.82
C ALA A 165 -10.59 18.81 -5.24
N TRP A 166 -9.77 19.14 -6.23
CA TRP A 166 -8.87 18.18 -6.88
C TRP A 166 -7.60 17.88 -6.07
N TYR A 167 -7.25 18.71 -5.08
CA TYR A 167 -6.10 18.49 -4.20
C TYR A 167 -6.18 17.16 -3.43
N GLY A 168 -7.39 16.75 -3.03
CA GLY A 168 -7.63 15.45 -2.38
C GLY A 168 -7.36 14.25 -3.29
N THR A 169 -7.45 14.46 -4.61
CA THR A 169 -7.10 13.46 -5.63
C THR A 169 -5.60 13.50 -5.93
N ALA A 170 -5.03 14.69 -6.17
CA ALA A 170 -3.61 14.85 -6.52
C ALA A 170 -2.65 14.42 -5.40
N GLY A 171 -2.96 14.75 -4.14
CA GLY A 171 -2.09 14.45 -3.00
C GLY A 171 -1.67 12.98 -2.94
N PRO A 172 -2.60 12.01 -2.89
CA PRO A 172 -2.27 10.59 -2.92
C PRO A 172 -1.38 10.18 -4.11
N TYR A 173 -1.70 10.60 -5.34
CA TYR A 173 -0.91 10.26 -6.54
C TYR A 173 0.53 10.78 -6.46
N ILE A 174 0.71 12.07 -6.14
CA ILE A 174 2.04 12.67 -5.95
C ILE A 174 2.82 11.92 -4.88
N ASN A 175 2.17 11.58 -3.77
CA ASN A 175 2.82 10.92 -2.64
C ASN A 175 3.17 9.47 -2.92
N PHE A 176 2.37 8.73 -3.67
CA PHE A 176 2.73 7.38 -4.12
C PHE A 176 3.89 7.40 -5.11
N MET A 177 3.91 8.36 -6.04
CA MET A 177 4.99 8.46 -7.03
C MET A 177 6.31 8.98 -6.42
N CYS A 178 6.26 10.00 -5.55
CA CYS A 178 7.42 10.41 -4.74
C CYS A 178 7.84 9.33 -3.74
N GLY A 179 6.89 8.48 -3.34
CA GLY A 179 7.07 7.42 -2.37
C GLY A 179 8.18 6.45 -2.77
N PHE A 180 8.40 6.25 -4.07
CA PHE A 180 9.49 5.41 -4.59
C PHE A 180 10.85 5.82 -4.01
N GLY A 181 11.21 7.10 -4.12
CA GLY A 181 12.48 7.61 -3.60
C GLY A 181 12.56 7.57 -2.08
N LEU A 182 11.43 7.75 -1.39
CA LEU A 182 11.35 7.61 0.06
C LEU A 182 11.56 6.17 0.51
N ARG A 183 10.92 5.20 -0.16
CA ARG A 183 11.10 3.76 0.14
C ARG A 183 12.52 3.33 -0.20
N LEU A 184 13.08 3.75 -1.33
CA LEU A 184 14.48 3.51 -1.68
C LEU A 184 15.43 3.99 -0.58
N LYS A 185 15.23 5.23 -0.10
CA LYS A 185 15.99 5.79 1.02
C LYS A 185 15.77 5.02 2.32
N GLU A 186 14.56 4.57 2.58
CA GLU A 186 14.23 3.79 3.77
C GLU A 186 14.87 2.39 3.75
N LEU A 187 14.88 1.71 2.60
CA LEU A 187 15.60 0.44 2.45
C LEU A 187 17.10 0.63 2.75
N ARG A 188 17.68 1.72 2.24
CA ARG A 188 19.08 2.10 2.44
C ARG A 188 19.42 2.38 3.90
N LEU A 189 18.62 3.20 4.58
CA LEU A 189 18.90 3.68 5.94
C LEU A 189 18.35 2.74 7.03
N GLY A 190 17.33 1.95 6.72
CA GLY A 190 16.62 1.08 7.64
C GLY A 190 15.55 1.78 8.47
N HIS A 191 14.90 0.98 9.32
CA HIS A 191 13.68 1.35 10.06
C HIS A 191 13.94 1.64 11.54
N ASN A 192 15.19 1.92 11.90
CA ASN A 192 15.62 1.95 13.31
C ASN A 192 15.23 3.23 14.05
N SER A 193 14.84 4.29 13.33
CA SER A 193 14.48 5.57 13.95
C SER A 193 13.39 6.31 13.17
N MET A 194 12.61 7.10 13.91
CA MET A 194 11.53 7.90 13.37
C MET A 194 11.85 9.39 13.55
N PRO A 195 11.88 10.19 12.47
CA PRO A 195 12.18 11.62 12.56
C PRO A 195 11.05 12.40 13.24
N ILE A 196 11.44 13.36 14.07
CA ILE A 196 10.54 14.28 14.79
C ILE A 196 10.56 15.64 14.11
N THR A 197 11.68 16.36 14.20
CA THR A 197 11.86 17.70 13.62
C THR A 197 13.22 17.84 12.93
N LYS A 198 13.33 18.86 12.07
CA LYS A 198 14.61 19.34 11.56
C LYS A 198 14.72 20.81 11.94
N GLU A 199 15.48 21.11 12.98
CA GLU A 199 15.73 22.47 13.46
C GLU A 199 17.21 22.80 13.29
N ASN A 200 17.52 23.98 12.74
CA ASN A 200 18.89 24.46 12.54
C ASN A 200 19.82 23.45 11.84
N GLY A 201 19.29 22.68 10.89
CA GLY A 201 20.05 21.65 10.17
C GLY A 201 20.21 20.32 10.92
N VAL A 202 19.92 20.27 12.21
CA VAL A 202 19.95 19.05 13.03
C VAL A 202 18.62 18.32 12.90
N ARG A 203 18.68 17.05 12.49
CA ARG A 203 17.51 16.17 12.43
C ARG A 203 17.37 15.45 13.77
N SER A 204 16.33 15.78 14.53
CA SER A 204 15.96 15.02 15.72
C SER A 204 15.17 13.78 15.30
N ALA A 205 15.51 12.63 15.87
CA ALA A 205 14.81 11.37 15.66
C ALA A 205 14.83 10.58 16.96
N PHE A 206 13.80 9.78 17.20
CA PHE A 206 13.81 8.81 18.30
C PHE A 206 14.06 7.40 17.74
N PRO A 207 14.79 6.55 18.47
CA PRO A 207 14.94 5.16 18.08
C PRO A 207 13.63 4.40 18.35
N VAL A 208 13.20 3.56 17.42
CA VAL A 208 11.96 2.77 17.58
C VAL A 208 12.07 1.76 18.72
N SER A 209 13.29 1.37 19.09
CA SER A 209 13.59 0.50 20.23
C SER A 209 13.21 1.09 21.58
N SER A 210 13.06 2.41 21.69
CA SER A 210 12.50 3.06 22.90
C SER A 210 11.10 2.56 23.22
N TYR A 211 10.35 2.11 22.22
CA TYR A 211 9.01 1.52 22.35
C TYR A 211 9.04 -0.01 22.39
N GLY A 212 10.21 -0.64 22.51
CA GLY A 212 10.36 -2.10 22.57
C GLY A 212 10.41 -2.78 21.22
N LEU A 213 10.41 -2.02 20.12
CA LEU A 213 10.53 -2.55 18.78
C LEU A 213 11.98 -2.89 18.45
N GLU A 214 12.23 -4.18 18.29
CA GLU A 214 13.51 -4.76 17.86
C GLU A 214 13.63 -4.82 16.32
N GLY A 215 14.84 -5.11 15.81
CA GLY A 215 15.12 -5.19 14.37
C GLY A 215 14.27 -6.24 13.62
N SER A 216 13.80 -7.28 14.30
CA SER A 216 12.87 -8.27 13.76
C SER A 216 11.49 -7.70 13.41
N HIS A 217 11.12 -6.53 13.93
CA HIS A 217 9.85 -5.85 13.65
C HIS A 217 9.92 -4.88 12.46
N HIS A 218 11.06 -4.77 11.76
CA HIS A 218 11.23 -3.80 10.67
C HIS A 218 10.17 -3.94 9.56
N ILE A 219 9.67 -5.16 9.30
CA ILE A 219 8.61 -5.43 8.32
C ILE A 219 7.30 -4.70 8.65
N LEU A 220 7.09 -4.32 9.91
CA LEU A 220 5.92 -3.60 10.40
C LEU A 220 6.10 -2.07 10.43
N LEU A 221 7.28 -1.58 10.03
CA LEU A 221 7.71 -0.19 10.18
C LEU A 221 7.83 0.57 8.85
N GLU A 222 7.19 0.08 7.78
CA GLU A 222 7.17 0.77 6.50
C GLU A 222 6.74 2.24 6.65
N GLY A 223 7.51 3.15 6.06
CA GLY A 223 7.27 4.58 6.08
C GLY A 223 7.57 5.28 7.41
N CYS A 224 8.21 4.61 8.37
CA CYS A 224 8.61 5.25 9.64
C CYS A 224 9.56 6.44 9.40
N THR A 225 10.42 6.36 8.39
CA THR A 225 11.40 7.40 8.05
C THR A 225 10.82 8.52 7.18
N PHE A 226 9.58 8.37 6.69
CA PHE A 226 8.97 9.30 5.77
C PHE A 226 8.67 10.63 6.47
N PRO A 227 8.69 11.75 5.73
CA PRO A 227 8.28 13.04 6.28
C PRO A 227 6.83 13.03 6.82
N PRO A 228 6.51 13.78 7.88
CA PRO A 228 5.18 13.81 8.49
C PRO A 228 4.03 14.04 7.51
N GLU A 229 4.20 14.97 6.56
CA GLU A 229 3.22 15.32 5.54
C GLU A 229 2.93 14.15 4.59
N LYS A 230 3.98 13.38 4.23
CA LYS A 230 3.85 12.19 3.39
C LYS A 230 3.10 11.10 4.15
N ARG A 231 3.51 10.81 5.39
CA ARG A 231 2.85 9.83 6.27
C ARG A 231 1.35 10.09 6.38
N SER A 232 0.96 11.35 6.60
CA SER A 232 -0.45 11.74 6.72
C SER A 232 -1.26 11.50 5.44
N SER A 233 -0.65 11.58 4.25
CA SER A 233 -1.39 11.35 3.00
C SER A 233 -1.53 9.88 2.60
N ILE A 234 -0.64 9.00 3.08
CA ILE A 234 -0.65 7.56 2.75
C ILE A 234 -0.84 6.66 3.97
N VAL A 235 -1.56 7.14 5.00
CA VAL A 235 -1.74 6.46 6.29
C VAL A 235 -2.12 4.97 6.17
N GLN A 236 -2.87 4.60 5.14
CA GLN A 236 -3.30 3.20 4.95
C GLN A 236 -2.19 2.26 4.47
N SER A 237 -1.12 2.81 3.90
CA SER A 237 0.00 2.09 3.32
C SER A 237 1.25 2.10 4.18
N LEU A 238 1.23 2.85 5.29
CA LEU A 238 2.28 2.77 6.30
C LEU A 238 2.22 1.44 7.06
N GLY A 239 3.37 1.01 7.57
CA GLY A 239 3.46 -0.14 8.43
C GLY A 239 2.61 0.03 9.70
N PRO A 240 2.00 -1.04 10.22
CA PRO A 240 1.09 -0.97 11.36
C PRO A 240 1.76 -0.36 12.61
N MET A 241 3.05 -0.67 12.85
CA MET A 241 3.79 -0.07 13.96
C MET A 241 4.13 1.40 13.70
N THR A 242 4.39 1.80 12.45
CA THR A 242 4.55 3.21 12.09
C THR A 242 3.29 4.02 12.42
N VAL A 243 2.11 3.48 12.09
CA VAL A 243 0.82 4.11 12.38
C VAL A 243 0.60 4.24 13.88
N LEU A 244 0.94 3.20 14.65
CA LEU A 244 0.85 3.22 16.12
C LEU A 244 1.76 4.28 16.74
N LEU A 245 3.02 4.35 16.31
CA LEU A 245 3.97 5.37 16.78
C LEU A 245 3.50 6.79 16.41
N CYS A 246 2.91 6.97 15.22
CA CYS A 246 2.30 8.25 14.85
C CYS A 246 1.12 8.59 15.77
N TYR A 247 0.25 7.62 16.10
CA TYR A 247 -0.89 7.83 17.00
C TYR A 247 -0.46 8.26 18.39
N MET A 248 0.57 7.61 18.94
CA MET A 248 1.10 7.94 20.27
C MET A 248 1.66 9.35 20.39
N LYS A 249 2.16 9.90 19.28
CA LYS A 249 2.71 11.26 19.18
C LYS A 249 1.71 12.27 18.64
N ALA A 250 0.52 11.84 18.23
CA ALA A 250 -0.44 12.72 17.58
C ALA A 250 -1.19 13.57 18.61
N GLU A 251 -1.29 14.86 18.33
CA GLU A 251 -2.05 15.80 19.13
C GLU A 251 -3.28 16.31 18.35
N GLY A 252 -4.32 16.72 19.09
CA GLY A 252 -5.53 17.34 18.56
C GLY A 252 -6.21 16.54 17.44
N LYS A 253 -6.60 17.23 16.37
CA LYS A 253 -7.36 16.65 15.24
C LYS A 253 -6.67 15.48 14.53
N TYR A 254 -5.34 15.37 14.63
CA TYR A 254 -4.60 14.27 14.00
C TYR A 254 -4.73 12.96 14.79
N ALA A 255 -4.95 13.02 16.11
CA ALA A 255 -5.06 11.84 16.96
C ALA A 255 -6.21 10.92 16.52
N SER A 256 -7.38 11.48 16.19
CA SER A 256 -8.54 10.71 15.71
C SER A 256 -8.26 9.97 14.38
N LYS A 257 -7.59 10.65 13.44
CA LYS A 257 -7.18 10.07 12.15
C LYS A 257 -6.23 8.88 12.35
N TRP A 258 -5.23 9.04 13.21
CA TRP A 258 -4.27 7.98 13.51
C TRP A 258 -4.89 6.83 14.31
N LYS A 259 -5.76 7.14 15.28
CA LYS A 259 -6.53 6.13 16.02
C LYS A 259 -7.36 5.25 15.09
N THR A 260 -8.10 5.86 14.16
CA THR A 260 -8.89 5.15 13.14
C THR A 260 -8.02 4.24 12.29
N ALA A 261 -6.82 4.70 11.92
CA ALA A 261 -5.87 3.90 11.17
C ALA A 261 -5.31 2.72 11.98
N CYS A 262 -5.00 2.91 13.26
CA CYS A 262 -4.59 1.84 14.18
C CYS A 262 -5.69 0.79 14.33
N LYS A 263 -6.93 1.20 14.65
CA LYS A 263 -8.09 0.31 14.77
C LYS A 263 -8.24 -0.58 13.53
N ARG A 264 -8.06 0.00 12.33
CA ARG A 264 -8.11 -0.77 11.09
C ARG A 264 -6.94 -1.74 10.97
N ALA A 265 -5.71 -1.29 11.18
CA ALA A 265 -4.51 -2.10 11.01
C ALA A 265 -4.51 -3.33 11.95
N PHE A 266 -4.94 -3.10 13.20
CA PHE A 266 -4.99 -4.06 14.29
C PHE A 266 -6.40 -4.57 14.59
N ALA A 267 -7.30 -4.60 13.60
CA ALA A 267 -8.70 -4.96 13.82
C ALA A 267 -8.90 -6.38 14.41
N HIS A 268 -7.89 -7.23 14.30
CA HIS A 268 -7.88 -8.60 14.83
C HIS A 268 -7.25 -8.70 16.23
N ILE A 269 -6.60 -7.63 16.72
CA ILE A 269 -6.00 -7.62 18.06
C ILE A 269 -7.14 -7.43 19.08
N PRO A 270 -7.31 -8.34 20.04
CA PRO A 270 -8.33 -8.21 21.07
C PRO A 270 -8.18 -6.90 21.84
N PHE A 271 -9.30 -6.27 22.20
CA PHE A 271 -9.34 -5.04 23.02
C PHE A 271 -8.56 -3.87 22.42
N ILE A 272 -8.43 -3.80 21.09
CA ILE A 272 -7.67 -2.73 20.42
C ILE A 272 -8.12 -1.33 20.85
N ASP A 273 -9.41 -1.13 21.12
CA ASP A 273 -9.94 0.16 21.56
C ASP A 273 -9.46 0.54 22.96
N ASP A 274 -9.49 -0.41 23.90
CA ASP A 274 -8.97 -0.23 25.27
C ASP A 274 -7.47 0.02 25.24
N ILE A 275 -6.73 -0.74 24.41
CA ILE A 275 -5.29 -0.57 24.22
C ILE A 275 -4.97 0.84 23.73
N LEU A 276 -5.62 1.28 22.65
CA LEU A 276 -5.37 2.60 22.08
C LEU A 276 -5.70 3.72 23.08
N ASN A 277 -6.78 3.58 23.86
CA ASN A 277 -7.12 4.52 24.91
C ASN A 277 -6.07 4.54 26.03
N ALA A 278 -5.57 3.37 26.45
CA ALA A 278 -4.64 3.25 27.56
C ALA A 278 -3.22 3.77 27.23
N ILE A 279 -2.77 3.62 25.99
CA ILE A 279 -1.41 4.03 25.58
C ILE A 279 -1.31 5.50 25.14
N HIS A 280 -2.44 6.17 24.84
CA HIS A 280 -2.40 7.51 24.29
C HIS A 280 -1.88 8.53 25.32
N GLY A 281 -0.94 9.38 24.90
CA GLY A 281 -0.30 10.37 25.78
C GLY A 281 0.69 9.79 26.80
N LYS A 282 0.91 8.46 26.82
CA LYS A 282 1.87 7.81 27.72
C LYS A 282 3.29 7.85 27.19
N GLN A 283 4.26 7.75 28.10
CA GLN A 283 5.67 7.68 27.74
C GLN A 283 6.02 6.33 27.08
N ALA A 284 7.13 6.32 26.33
CA ALA A 284 7.59 5.12 25.65
C ALA A 284 7.93 3.98 26.63
N SER A 285 8.50 4.31 27.79
CA SER A 285 8.82 3.37 28.87
C SER A 285 7.59 2.65 29.42
N GLU A 286 6.48 3.37 29.60
CA GLU A 286 5.23 2.83 30.16
C GLU A 286 4.49 1.87 29.22
N THR A 287 4.69 2.04 27.91
CA THR A 287 3.92 1.35 26.85
C THR A 287 4.73 0.26 26.14
N ARG A 288 6.02 0.17 26.45
CA ARG A 288 7.01 -0.70 25.82
C ARG A 288 6.54 -2.15 25.69
N THR A 289 6.05 -2.73 26.78
CA THR A 289 5.63 -4.14 26.82
C THR A 289 4.45 -4.39 25.89
N ILE A 290 3.41 -3.55 25.95
CA ILE A 290 2.22 -3.68 25.11
C ILE A 290 2.60 -3.59 23.63
N ILE A 291 3.39 -2.58 23.25
CA ILE A 291 3.77 -2.35 21.86
C ILE A 291 4.61 -3.51 21.33
N LYS A 292 5.57 -4.00 22.10
CA LYS A 292 6.37 -5.18 21.74
C LYS A 292 5.49 -6.41 21.54
N THR A 293 4.56 -6.68 22.46
CA THR A 293 3.68 -7.85 22.36
C THR A 293 2.73 -7.73 21.15
N MET A 294 2.17 -6.55 20.88
CA MET A 294 1.38 -6.30 19.68
C MET A 294 2.20 -6.53 18.39
N ALA A 295 3.46 -6.11 18.38
CA ALA A 295 4.36 -6.32 17.24
C ALA A 295 4.68 -7.80 17.02
N ASN A 296 4.91 -8.57 18.09
CA ASN A 296 5.08 -10.02 18.01
C ASN A 296 3.85 -10.74 17.47
N ILE A 297 2.66 -10.42 18.01
CA ILE A 297 1.39 -10.97 17.51
C ILE A 297 1.23 -10.66 16.01
N SER A 298 1.45 -9.39 15.63
CA SER A 298 1.33 -8.92 14.25
C SER A 298 2.30 -9.60 13.27
N ARG A 299 3.43 -10.14 13.74
CA ARG A 299 4.36 -10.93 12.91
C ARG A 299 3.80 -12.31 12.60
N ILE A 300 3.05 -12.91 13.53
CA ILE A 300 2.42 -14.23 13.35
C ILE A 300 1.19 -14.10 12.44
N ILE A 301 0.23 -13.27 12.84
CA ILE A 301 -1.09 -13.26 12.17
C ILE A 301 -1.17 -12.27 11.00
N THR A 302 -0.09 -11.53 10.72
CA THR A 302 -0.03 -10.37 9.80
C THR A 302 -0.93 -9.21 10.25
N THR A 303 -1.09 -8.19 9.40
CA THR A 303 -1.98 -7.06 9.67
C THR A 303 -2.78 -6.64 8.46
N ARG A 304 -3.79 -5.76 8.64
CA ARG A 304 -4.58 -5.20 7.54
C ARG A 304 -3.90 -3.99 6.88
N GLN A 305 -2.57 -3.97 6.82
CA GLN A 305 -1.83 -2.94 6.09
C GLN A 305 -2.17 -3.02 4.59
N ALA A 306 -2.49 -1.89 3.95
CA ALA A 306 -2.69 -1.85 2.51
C ALA A 306 -1.35 -1.66 1.79
N THR A 307 -0.72 -2.76 1.39
CA THR A 307 0.51 -2.74 0.60
C THR A 307 0.23 -2.14 -0.77
N ARG A 308 1.05 -1.19 -1.20
CA ARG A 308 0.91 -0.47 -2.47
C ARG A 308 2.23 -0.38 -3.21
N ALA A 309 2.15 -0.46 -4.53
CA ALA A 309 3.23 -0.15 -5.43
C ALA A 309 3.48 1.37 -5.44
N PHE A 310 4.73 1.79 -5.31
CA PHE A 310 5.18 3.17 -5.45
C PHE A 310 5.85 3.31 -6.81
N LEU A 311 5.03 3.45 -7.85
CA LEU A 311 5.50 3.59 -9.22
C LEU A 311 6.25 4.93 -9.38
N PRO A 312 7.50 4.97 -9.88
CA PRO A 312 8.23 6.21 -10.07
C PRO A 312 7.50 7.14 -11.05
N PHE A 313 7.67 8.46 -10.87
CA PHE A 313 7.13 9.44 -11.82
C PHE A 313 7.56 9.16 -13.26
N ASN A 314 8.80 8.73 -13.46
CA ASN A 314 9.32 8.40 -14.80
C ASN A 314 8.46 7.34 -15.49
N LEU A 315 8.14 6.27 -14.77
CA LEU A 315 7.37 5.13 -15.28
C LEU A 315 5.95 5.55 -15.63
N VAL A 316 5.28 6.24 -14.71
CA VAL A 316 3.92 6.73 -14.93
C VAL A 316 3.89 7.75 -16.07
N SER A 317 4.89 8.62 -16.15
CA SER A 317 4.98 9.63 -17.20
C SER A 317 5.18 8.98 -18.56
N LEU A 318 6.08 8.00 -18.68
CA LEU A 318 6.29 7.23 -19.92
C LEU A 318 4.99 6.55 -20.40
N LEU A 319 4.21 5.98 -19.48
CA LEU A 319 2.96 5.29 -19.77
C LEU A 319 1.85 6.24 -20.27
N LEU A 320 1.72 7.39 -19.61
CA LEU A 320 0.66 8.36 -19.89
C LEU A 320 1.01 9.32 -21.03
N TRP A 321 2.29 9.39 -21.38
CA TRP A 321 2.78 10.28 -22.41
C TRP A 321 2.59 9.66 -23.79
N SER A 322 1.38 9.83 -24.30
CA SER A 322 1.11 9.88 -25.73
C SER A 322 0.26 11.11 -26.01
N GLY A 323 0.64 11.89 -27.02
CA GLY A 323 -0.20 12.99 -27.48
C GLY A 323 0.12 14.38 -26.92
N VAL A 324 1.40 14.73 -26.75
CA VAL A 324 1.76 16.14 -26.99
C VAL A 324 1.92 16.28 -28.51
N LYS A 325 0.84 16.68 -29.20
CA LYS A 325 0.82 16.90 -30.65
C LYS A 325 1.81 17.98 -31.13
N ASP A 326 2.33 18.80 -30.20
CA ASP A 326 3.18 19.95 -30.51
C ASP A 326 4.63 19.79 -29.99
N GLY A 327 5.17 18.57 -29.95
CA GLY A 327 6.56 18.31 -29.56
C GLY A 327 7.26 17.36 -30.53
N PRO A 328 8.57 17.52 -30.80
CA PRO A 328 9.32 16.80 -31.85
C PRO A 328 9.61 15.32 -31.51
N LEU A 329 8.67 14.61 -30.89
CA LEU A 329 8.85 13.27 -30.33
C LEU A 329 7.89 12.24 -30.93
N GLU A 330 7.17 12.58 -32.02
CA GLU A 330 6.57 11.58 -32.94
C GLU A 330 7.58 10.55 -33.45
N THR A 331 8.87 10.79 -33.22
CA THR A 331 9.93 9.80 -33.42
C THR A 331 10.94 9.84 -32.27
N ILE A 332 10.53 9.51 -31.05
CA ILE A 332 11.43 8.64 -30.27
C ILE A 332 11.40 7.28 -30.97
N LYS A 333 12.11 7.16 -32.10
CA LYS A 333 12.84 5.92 -32.36
C LYS A 333 13.71 5.79 -31.12
N ILE A 334 13.28 4.99 -30.16
CA ILE A 334 14.09 4.59 -29.02
C ILE A 334 15.27 3.91 -29.68
N ALA A 335 16.34 4.67 -29.89
CA ALA A 335 17.47 4.25 -30.69
C ALA A 335 18.03 2.99 -30.05
N GLY A 336 17.74 1.83 -30.64
CA GLY A 336 18.23 0.53 -30.20
C GLY A 336 17.23 -0.45 -29.58
N VAL A 337 15.98 -0.08 -29.24
CA VAL A 337 15.04 -1.05 -28.63
C VAL A 337 13.67 -1.07 -29.32
N VAL A 338 13.68 -1.43 -30.61
CA VAL A 338 12.47 -1.95 -31.27
C VAL A 338 12.48 -3.47 -31.08
N ASN A 339 12.07 -3.92 -29.89
CA ASN A 339 11.67 -5.31 -29.74
C ASN A 339 10.29 -5.44 -30.39
N LYS A 340 10.21 -6.12 -31.54
CA LYS A 340 9.04 -6.21 -32.46
C LYS A 340 7.74 -6.80 -31.86
N HIS A 341 7.67 -7.01 -30.55
CA HIS A 341 6.59 -7.77 -29.90
C HIS A 341 5.72 -7.00 -28.92
N PHE A 342 5.95 -5.70 -28.67
CA PHE A 342 5.06 -4.90 -27.83
C PHE A 342 4.96 -3.47 -28.36
N THR A 343 3.86 -3.17 -29.07
CA THR A 343 3.50 -1.78 -29.35
C THR A 343 2.95 -1.19 -28.07
N LEU A 344 3.78 -0.43 -27.34
CA LEU A 344 3.30 0.46 -26.30
C LEU A 344 2.18 1.29 -26.95
N GLN A 345 0.94 1.18 -26.47
CA GLN A 345 -0.07 2.21 -26.73
C GLN A 345 -0.16 3.09 -25.47
N PRO A 346 0.85 3.95 -25.22
CA PRO A 346 0.71 4.98 -24.20
C PRO A 346 -0.53 5.81 -24.57
N GLY A 347 -1.23 6.32 -23.58
CA GLY A 347 -2.59 6.80 -23.84
C GLY A 347 -3.27 7.41 -22.63
N PRO A 348 -4.11 8.44 -22.81
CA PRO A 348 -4.98 8.94 -21.75
C PRO A 348 -5.88 7.87 -21.12
N LYS A 349 -6.16 6.76 -21.85
CA LYS A 349 -6.88 5.59 -21.34
C LYS A 349 -6.17 4.90 -20.17
N TRP A 350 -4.84 4.97 -20.10
CA TRP A 350 -4.10 4.45 -18.94
C TRP A 350 -4.39 5.25 -17.67
N ALA A 351 -4.71 6.54 -17.77
CA ALA A 351 -5.04 7.36 -16.60
C ALA A 351 -6.29 6.83 -15.88
N GLU A 352 -7.19 6.16 -16.60
CA GLU A 352 -8.39 5.55 -16.04
C GLU A 352 -8.05 4.23 -15.32
N ARG A 353 -7.08 3.47 -15.85
CA ARG A 353 -6.74 2.11 -15.40
C ARG A 353 -5.61 2.03 -14.36
N ILE A 354 -4.76 3.06 -14.23
CA ILE A 354 -3.69 3.05 -13.22
C ILE A 354 -4.28 2.86 -11.81
N ASP A 355 -3.71 1.92 -11.09
CA ASP A 355 -3.89 1.73 -9.66
C ASP A 355 -2.52 1.50 -9.00
N PHE A 356 -2.49 1.27 -7.69
CA PHE A 356 -1.26 1.03 -6.94
C PHE A 356 -1.26 -0.32 -6.20
N SER A 357 -2.06 -1.30 -6.58
CA SER A 357 -2.06 -2.62 -5.91
C SER A 357 -2.58 -3.79 -6.73
N GLY A 358 -3.40 -3.49 -7.72
CA GLY A 358 -4.07 -4.45 -8.57
C GLY A 358 -3.37 -4.57 -9.91
N MET A 359 -4.16 -5.00 -10.89
CA MET A 359 -3.69 -5.26 -12.24
C MET A 359 -3.14 -4.00 -12.90
N GLY A 360 -3.70 -2.81 -12.62
CA GLY A 360 -3.21 -1.56 -13.20
C GLY A 360 -1.75 -1.26 -12.85
N ALA A 361 -1.34 -1.50 -11.60
CA ALA A 361 0.05 -1.32 -11.17
C ALA A 361 1.01 -2.31 -11.85
N LEU A 362 0.63 -3.58 -11.92
CA LEU A 362 1.42 -4.62 -12.59
C LEU A 362 1.56 -4.35 -14.08
N MET A 363 0.45 -4.02 -14.74
CA MET A 363 0.43 -3.72 -16.16
C MET A 363 1.29 -2.50 -16.48
N ALA A 364 1.22 -1.44 -15.67
CA ALA A 364 2.10 -0.29 -15.83
C ALA A 364 3.58 -0.69 -15.68
N TYR A 365 3.90 -1.51 -14.66
CA TYR A 365 5.26 -2.00 -14.45
C TYR A 365 5.76 -2.83 -15.63
N THR A 366 5.07 -3.91 -15.98
CA THR A 366 5.46 -4.82 -17.08
C THR A 366 5.55 -4.11 -18.43
N THR A 367 4.67 -3.14 -18.69
CA THR A 367 4.65 -2.36 -19.94
C THR A 367 5.88 -1.45 -20.05
N CYS A 368 6.18 -0.67 -19.00
CA CYS A 368 7.26 0.31 -19.05
C CYS A 368 8.65 -0.28 -18.76
N MET A 369 8.71 -1.39 -18.03
CA MET A 369 9.97 -2.01 -17.64
C MET A 369 10.47 -3.03 -18.68
N LYS A 370 9.60 -3.48 -19.60
CA LYS A 370 9.99 -4.35 -20.70
C LYS A 370 10.44 -3.51 -21.90
N GLY A 371 11.70 -3.68 -22.32
CA GLY A 371 12.22 -3.00 -23.51
C GLY A 371 12.70 -1.57 -23.28
N TYR A 372 12.88 -1.14 -22.03
CA TYR A 372 13.56 0.10 -21.68
C TYR A 372 14.72 -0.20 -20.74
N GLU A 373 15.87 0.39 -21.03
CA GLU A 373 17.00 0.39 -20.10
C GLU A 373 16.81 1.53 -19.12
N TRP A 374 16.63 1.19 -17.85
CA TRP A 374 16.48 2.15 -16.76
C TRP A 374 17.82 2.38 -16.11
N HIS A 375 18.01 3.53 -15.48
CA HIS A 375 19.27 3.87 -14.83
C HIS A 375 19.06 4.36 -13.39
N LEU A 376 19.99 3.97 -12.52
CA LEU A 376 20.09 4.44 -11.15
C LEU A 376 21.52 4.92 -10.90
N GLN A 377 21.67 6.07 -10.27
CA GLN A 377 22.98 6.53 -9.83
C GLN A 377 23.35 5.84 -8.51
N THR A 378 24.36 4.98 -8.54
CA THR A 378 24.72 4.09 -7.44
C THR A 378 26.12 3.47 -7.63
N GLN A 379 26.64 2.81 -6.60
CA GLN A 379 27.83 1.96 -6.66
C GLN A 379 27.48 0.47 -6.79
N MET A 380 26.20 0.13 -6.76
CA MET A 380 25.71 -1.22 -7.00
C MET A 380 25.92 -1.62 -8.45
N ASN A 381 26.01 -2.92 -8.73
CA ASN A 381 25.97 -3.42 -10.10
C ASN A 381 24.52 -3.41 -10.66
N SER A 382 24.36 -3.81 -11.93
CA SER A 382 23.06 -3.78 -12.60
C SER A 382 22.00 -4.68 -11.96
N HIS A 383 22.42 -5.84 -11.46
CA HIS A 383 21.55 -6.83 -10.83
C HIS A 383 21.08 -6.38 -9.45
N GLU A 384 22.02 -5.93 -8.61
CA GLU A 384 21.76 -5.35 -7.28
C GLU A 384 20.83 -4.13 -7.38
N SER A 385 21.08 -3.22 -8.34
CA SER A 385 20.24 -2.04 -8.55
C SER A 385 18.84 -2.39 -9.06
N GLY A 386 18.72 -3.34 -9.99
CA GLY A 386 17.43 -3.86 -10.45
C GLY A 386 16.58 -4.43 -9.31
N GLN A 387 17.20 -5.19 -8.40
CA GLN A 387 16.54 -5.74 -7.21
C GLN A 387 16.07 -4.64 -6.25
N VAL A 388 16.93 -3.66 -5.96
CA VAL A 388 16.59 -2.54 -5.08
C VAL A 388 15.46 -1.70 -5.66
N VAL A 389 15.45 -1.45 -6.98
CA VAL A 389 14.35 -0.76 -7.67
C VAL A 389 13.06 -1.56 -7.53
N PHE A 390 13.10 -2.89 -7.73
CA PHE A 390 11.95 -3.76 -7.56
C PHE A 390 11.36 -3.71 -6.14
N HIS A 391 12.21 -3.84 -5.11
CA HIS A 391 11.79 -3.69 -3.71
C HIS A 391 11.24 -2.30 -3.39
N SER A 392 11.82 -1.25 -3.98
CA SER A 392 11.37 0.14 -3.78
C SER A 392 10.00 0.39 -4.42
N ILE A 393 9.71 -0.26 -5.55
CA ILE A 393 8.41 -0.17 -6.21
C ILE A 393 7.37 -0.96 -5.44
N PHE A 394 7.58 -2.26 -5.19
CA PHE A 394 6.52 -3.12 -4.66
C PHE A 394 6.47 -3.25 -3.14
N GLY A 395 7.52 -2.81 -2.44
CA GLY A 395 7.63 -3.00 -0.99
C GLY A 395 7.90 -4.45 -0.61
N THR A 396 8.50 -5.24 -1.49
CA THR A 396 8.75 -6.68 -1.32
C THR A 396 9.96 -7.01 -0.43
N TYR A 397 10.64 -6.00 0.14
CA TYR A 397 11.73 -6.21 1.09
C TYR A 397 11.27 -6.91 2.39
N LYS A 398 9.97 -6.92 2.66
CA LYS A 398 9.32 -7.60 3.78
C LYS A 398 8.75 -8.97 3.41
N GLU A 399 8.92 -9.38 2.16
CA GLU A 399 8.47 -10.68 1.65
C GLU A 399 9.59 -11.72 1.76
N ASP A 400 9.21 -13.00 1.70
CA ASP A 400 10.15 -14.10 1.52
C ASP A 400 10.80 -14.05 0.13
N LEU A 401 12.13 -13.97 0.09
CA LEU A 401 12.90 -13.90 -1.15
C LEU A 401 12.73 -15.16 -2.01
N GLY A 402 12.51 -16.32 -1.42
CA GLY A 402 12.23 -17.55 -2.16
C GLY A 402 10.86 -17.55 -2.85
N ILE A 403 9.87 -16.83 -2.31
CA ILE A 403 8.64 -16.55 -3.05
C ILE A 403 8.96 -15.68 -4.28
N LEU A 404 9.79 -14.64 -4.10
CA LEU A 404 10.20 -13.77 -5.21
C LEU A 404 10.99 -14.53 -6.30
N GLU A 405 11.87 -15.47 -5.92
CA GLU A 405 12.54 -16.40 -6.85
C GLU A 405 11.52 -17.18 -7.69
N LYS A 406 10.46 -17.70 -7.07
CA LYS A 406 9.44 -18.51 -7.76
C LYS A 406 8.59 -17.69 -8.73
N ILE A 407 8.19 -16.46 -8.36
CA ILE A 407 7.19 -15.67 -9.12
C ILE A 407 7.78 -14.71 -10.15
N THR A 408 9.11 -14.54 -10.17
CA THR A 408 9.80 -13.62 -11.10
C THR A 408 10.75 -14.36 -12.03
N ASN A 409 11.18 -13.72 -13.12
CA ASN A 409 12.24 -14.25 -13.99
C ASN A 409 13.64 -14.26 -13.33
N PHE A 410 13.73 -13.76 -12.09
CA PHE A 410 14.96 -13.61 -11.34
C PHE A 410 15.15 -14.81 -10.41
N LYS A 411 15.63 -15.90 -11.00
CA LYS A 411 15.71 -17.23 -10.36
C LYS A 411 16.92 -17.43 -9.45
N THR A 412 17.96 -16.59 -9.58
CA THR A 412 19.21 -16.74 -8.84
C THR A 412 19.63 -15.43 -8.20
N SER A 413 19.95 -15.49 -6.90
CA SER A 413 20.69 -14.49 -6.14
C SER A 413 19.94 -13.21 -5.75
N TRP A 414 18.74 -13.35 -5.16
CA TRP A 414 18.20 -12.27 -4.34
C TRP A 414 19.17 -11.95 -3.21
N SER A 415 19.85 -10.81 -3.36
CA SER A 415 20.84 -10.32 -2.41
C SER A 415 20.14 -9.86 -1.15
N ARG A 416 20.66 -10.25 0.01
CA ARG A 416 20.21 -9.69 1.29
C ARG A 416 20.78 -8.29 1.43
N ARG A 417 20.21 -7.50 2.33
CA ARG A 417 20.73 -6.15 2.61
C ARG A 417 22.20 -6.18 3.03
N GLU A 418 22.60 -7.17 3.82
CA GLU A 418 23.98 -7.35 4.25
C GLU A 418 24.95 -7.66 3.10
N ASP A 419 24.47 -8.30 2.02
CA ASP A 419 25.27 -8.60 0.84
C ASP A 419 25.57 -7.34 0.01
N LEU A 420 24.63 -6.38 0.04
CA LEU A 420 24.79 -5.09 -0.63
C LEU A 420 25.77 -4.13 0.08
N LYS A 421 26.08 -4.39 1.37
CA LYS A 421 27.08 -3.66 2.20
C LYS A 421 27.05 -2.14 2.04
N ASP A 422 28.24 -1.53 1.98
CA ASP A 422 28.45 -0.08 1.91
C ASP A 422 27.96 0.53 0.60
N LYS A 423 27.92 -0.25 -0.49
CA LYS A 423 27.43 0.19 -1.80
C LYS A 423 25.98 0.68 -1.72
N PHE A 424 25.20 0.07 -0.85
CA PHE A 424 23.81 0.43 -0.65
C PHE A 424 23.64 1.62 0.29
N GLN A 425 24.53 1.81 1.27
CA GLN A 425 24.42 2.88 2.28
C GLN A 425 24.73 4.27 1.74
N GLN A 426 25.55 4.37 0.69
CA GLN A 426 25.92 5.66 0.11
C GLN A 426 24.72 6.38 -0.56
N PRO A 427 24.62 7.72 -0.47
CA PRO A 427 23.57 8.47 -1.15
C PRO A 427 23.60 8.26 -2.66
N HIS A 428 22.44 8.05 -3.28
CA HIS A 428 22.29 7.88 -4.74
C HIS A 428 22.68 9.10 -5.57
N GLU A 429 23.04 10.22 -4.94
CA GLU A 429 23.59 11.43 -5.59
C GLU A 429 25.12 11.34 -5.76
N ARG A 430 25.75 10.31 -5.19
CA ARG A 430 27.19 10.06 -5.25
C ARG A 430 27.39 8.66 -5.82
N GLY A 431 27.86 8.57 -7.06
CA GLY A 431 28.05 7.30 -7.76
C GLY A 431 28.01 7.46 -9.26
N THR A 432 28.28 6.36 -9.97
CA THR A 432 28.16 6.26 -11.42
C THR A 432 26.72 5.97 -11.82
N LEU A 433 26.35 6.37 -13.03
CA LEU A 433 25.08 5.97 -13.61
C LEU A 433 25.17 4.48 -14.00
N VAL A 434 24.34 3.63 -13.40
CA VAL A 434 24.36 2.18 -13.61
C VAL A 434 23.04 1.75 -14.25
N PRO A 435 23.06 0.92 -15.32
CA PRO A 435 21.85 0.36 -15.89
C PRO A 435 21.19 -0.56 -14.87
N CYS A 436 19.88 -0.49 -14.70
CA CYS A 436 19.11 -1.36 -13.82
C CYS A 436 18.16 -2.20 -14.69
N HIS A 437 18.47 -3.49 -14.83
CA HIS A 437 17.63 -4.41 -15.57
C HIS A 437 16.39 -4.77 -14.73
N PRO A 438 15.17 -4.47 -15.19
CA PRO A 438 13.99 -4.68 -14.38
C PRO A 438 13.63 -6.17 -14.21
N ILE A 439 13.39 -6.57 -12.96
CA ILE A 439 12.90 -7.91 -12.61
C ILE A 439 11.46 -8.09 -13.09
N GLN A 440 11.22 -9.07 -13.96
CA GLN A 440 9.89 -9.31 -14.53
C GLN A 440 9.11 -10.32 -13.70
N PHE A 441 7.80 -10.09 -13.55
CA PHE A 441 6.91 -11.10 -12.99
C PHE A 441 6.60 -12.17 -14.04
N GLU A 442 6.62 -13.43 -13.61
CA GLU A 442 6.07 -14.58 -14.36
C GLU A 442 4.69 -14.95 -13.80
N LEU A 443 4.55 -14.86 -12.48
CA LEU A 443 3.32 -15.04 -11.73
C LEU A 443 3.00 -13.77 -10.95
N TRP A 444 1.71 -13.50 -10.77
CA TRP A 444 1.26 -12.34 -10.00
C TRP A 444 0.04 -12.64 -9.17
N SER A 445 -0.03 -11.99 -8.01
CA SER A 445 -1.26 -11.83 -7.22
C SER A 445 -1.38 -10.39 -6.76
N LYS A 446 -2.59 -9.98 -6.41
CA LYS A 446 -2.87 -8.64 -5.89
C LYS A 446 -2.08 -8.39 -4.62
N LEU A 447 -1.53 -7.18 -4.46
CA LEU A 447 -0.84 -6.80 -3.23
C LEU A 447 -1.77 -6.88 -2.01
N SER A 448 -1.25 -7.42 -0.91
CA SER A 448 -1.98 -7.62 0.34
C SER A 448 -2.61 -6.32 0.87
N SER A 449 -3.88 -6.41 1.27
CA SER A 449 -4.65 -5.29 1.86
C SER A 449 -5.64 -5.71 2.94
N ALA A 450 -5.60 -6.97 3.34
CA ALA A 450 -6.40 -7.57 4.39
C ALA A 450 -5.51 -8.46 5.28
N SER A 451 -6.06 -8.98 6.38
CA SER A 451 -5.37 -10.04 7.12
C SER A 451 -5.13 -11.19 6.16
N GLN A 452 -3.91 -11.73 6.13
CA GLN A 452 -3.59 -12.88 5.29
C GLN A 452 -3.84 -14.20 6.01
N THR A 453 -4.25 -14.16 7.29
CA THR A 453 -4.49 -15.33 8.14
C THR A 453 -5.91 -15.31 8.70
N GLY A 454 -6.44 -16.51 8.98
CA GLY A 454 -7.74 -16.72 9.64
C GLY A 454 -7.65 -16.93 11.16
N LEU A 455 -6.46 -16.96 11.77
CA LEU A 455 -6.23 -17.44 13.15
C LEU A 455 -7.01 -16.66 14.23
N LEU A 456 -7.14 -15.34 14.07
CA LEU A 456 -7.96 -14.49 14.94
C LEU A 456 -9.23 -13.98 14.24
N SER A 457 -9.62 -14.59 13.11
CA SER A 457 -10.87 -14.24 12.45
C SER A 457 -12.03 -14.94 13.15
N THR A 458 -13.08 -14.18 13.46
CA THR A 458 -14.36 -14.73 13.90
C THR A 458 -15.13 -15.24 12.68
N SER A 459 -14.71 -16.38 12.14
CA SER A 459 -15.57 -17.09 11.19
C SER A 459 -16.77 -17.65 11.96
N PHE A 460 -17.98 -17.36 11.49
CA PHE A 460 -19.19 -18.02 11.99
C PHE A 460 -19.13 -19.49 11.58
N MET A 461 -18.55 -20.32 12.44
CA MET A 461 -18.53 -21.77 12.29
C MET A 461 -19.51 -22.34 13.31
N GLN A 462 -20.37 -23.25 12.87
CA GLN A 462 -21.17 -24.03 13.80
C GLN A 462 -20.25 -25.06 14.47
N ASP A 463 -19.82 -24.78 15.69
CA ASP A 463 -18.98 -25.66 16.51
C ASP A 463 -19.80 -26.55 17.47
N SER A 464 -21.11 -26.28 17.57
CA SER A 464 -22.05 -26.98 18.43
C SER A 464 -23.45 -27.02 17.80
N SER A 465 -24.27 -27.96 18.25
CA SER A 465 -25.67 -28.09 17.83
C SER A 465 -26.58 -27.96 19.03
N LEU A 466 -27.61 -27.13 18.93
CA LEU A 466 -28.74 -27.18 19.86
C LEU A 466 -29.74 -28.25 19.39
N PRO A 467 -30.14 -29.19 20.27
CA PRO A 467 -31.06 -30.24 19.89
C PRO A 467 -32.47 -29.67 19.63
N CYS A 468 -32.97 -29.78 18.41
CA CYS A 468 -34.34 -29.40 18.06
C CYS A 468 -35.37 -30.49 18.45
N PHE A 469 -34.98 -31.77 18.40
CA PHE A 469 -35.82 -32.91 18.76
C PHE A 469 -35.54 -33.45 20.19
N SER A 470 -36.54 -33.99 20.88
CA SER A 470 -36.40 -34.47 22.28
C SER A 470 -35.80 -35.88 22.42
N GLY A 471 -35.44 -36.56 21.33
CA GLY A 471 -34.89 -37.91 21.36
C GLY A 471 -33.51 -38.02 22.04
N THR A 472 -33.28 -39.13 22.74
CA THR A 472 -32.01 -39.45 23.40
C THR A 472 -30.88 -39.53 22.38
N ARG A 473 -29.76 -38.86 22.67
CA ARG A 473 -28.58 -38.83 21.79
C ARG A 473 -27.30 -38.67 22.61
N LYS A 474 -26.16 -39.05 22.02
CA LYS A 474 -24.84 -38.67 22.51
C LYS A 474 -24.37 -37.44 21.73
N VAL A 475 -23.87 -36.43 22.43
CA VAL A 475 -23.33 -35.21 21.80
C VAL A 475 -21.81 -35.37 21.69
N ARG A 476 -21.28 -35.15 20.48
CA ARG A 476 -19.83 -35.07 20.25
C ARG A 476 -19.46 -33.59 20.15
N HIS A 477 -18.62 -33.12 21.07
CA HIS A 477 -18.03 -31.80 20.98
C HIS A 477 -16.73 -31.89 20.19
N LEU A 478 -16.55 -30.99 19.22
CA LEU A 478 -15.31 -30.87 18.46
C LEU A 478 -14.25 -30.15 19.30
N GLY A 479 -12.96 -30.32 18.96
CA GLY A 479 -11.88 -29.56 19.59
C GLY A 479 -12.11 -28.05 19.50
N ALA A 480 -12.60 -27.59 18.34
CA ALA A 480 -12.97 -26.18 18.08
C ALA A 480 -13.98 -25.62 19.10
N PHE A 481 -14.96 -26.43 19.54
CA PHE A 481 -15.93 -26.01 20.57
C PHE A 481 -15.25 -25.75 21.92
N LEU A 482 -14.36 -26.65 22.33
CA LEU A 482 -13.61 -26.50 23.59
C LEU A 482 -12.63 -25.34 23.51
N GLU A 483 -11.98 -25.13 22.36
CA GLU A 483 -11.11 -23.98 22.11
C GLU A 483 -11.90 -22.67 22.18
N ASN A 484 -13.09 -22.60 21.58
CA ASN A 484 -13.95 -21.41 21.62
C ASN A 484 -14.42 -21.09 23.05
N MET A 485 -14.78 -22.10 23.83
CA MET A 485 -15.15 -21.95 25.26
C MET A 485 -13.95 -21.58 26.15
N LYS A 486 -12.73 -22.01 25.81
CA LYS A 486 -11.50 -21.67 26.52
C LYS A 486 -10.98 -20.27 26.19
N ARG A 487 -11.28 -19.76 24.99
CA ARG A 487 -11.03 -18.37 24.58
C ARG A 487 -11.95 -17.44 25.39
N LYS A 488 -11.63 -17.23 26.67
CA LYS A 488 -12.32 -16.29 27.57
C LYS A 488 -12.26 -14.88 26.99
N ASN A 489 -13.29 -14.47 26.25
CA ASN A 489 -13.48 -13.08 25.84
C ASN A 489 -14.37 -12.27 26.81
N ASP A 490 -14.89 -12.89 27.87
CA ASP A 490 -15.76 -12.25 28.86
C ASP A 490 -14.97 -11.49 29.94
N ALA A 491 -13.96 -10.71 29.54
CA ALA A 491 -13.37 -9.71 30.42
C ALA A 491 -14.24 -8.44 30.33
N THR A 492 -15.07 -8.26 31.36
CA THR A 492 -15.94 -7.11 31.65
C THR A 492 -15.35 -5.78 31.16
N SER A 493 -16.19 -4.99 30.48
CA SER A 493 -15.90 -3.68 29.90
C SER A 493 -15.76 -2.57 30.96
N GLY A 494 -14.82 -2.75 31.89
CA GLY A 494 -14.29 -1.69 32.75
C GLY A 494 -12.90 -1.25 32.25
N GLY A 495 -12.48 -0.02 32.57
CA GLY A 495 -11.20 0.55 32.12
C GLY A 495 -10.01 -0.36 32.44
N LYS A 496 -9.50 -1.08 31.44
CA LYS A 496 -8.39 -2.02 31.61
C LYS A 496 -7.09 -1.26 31.83
N THR A 497 -6.36 -1.62 32.87
CA THR A 497 -5.05 -1.03 33.17
C THR A 497 -3.98 -1.54 32.20
N LEU A 498 -2.88 -0.78 32.02
CA LEU A 498 -1.77 -1.21 31.17
C LEU A 498 -1.21 -2.60 31.55
N PRO A 499 -0.99 -2.94 32.84
CA PRO A 499 -0.52 -4.28 33.21
C PRO A 499 -1.51 -5.38 32.83
N LEU A 500 -2.82 -5.16 33.04
CA LEU A 500 -3.83 -6.15 32.67
C LEU A 500 -3.85 -6.39 31.15
N LEU A 501 -3.83 -5.32 30.35
CA LEU A 501 -3.77 -5.41 28.89
C LEU A 501 -2.51 -6.14 28.41
N ALA A 502 -1.37 -5.90 29.07
CA ALA A 502 -0.12 -6.59 28.75
C ALA A 502 -0.22 -8.10 29.02
N THR A 503 -0.82 -8.51 30.14
CA THR A 503 -1.07 -9.93 30.44
C THR A 503 -1.98 -10.56 29.39
N MET A 504 -3.11 -9.93 29.08
CA MET A 504 -4.06 -10.46 28.08
C MET A 504 -3.43 -10.62 26.69
N LEU A 505 -2.61 -9.66 26.25
CA LEU A 505 -1.88 -9.77 24.99
C LEU A 505 -0.82 -10.90 25.04
N SER A 506 -0.19 -11.11 26.20
CA SER A 506 0.80 -12.18 26.37
C SER A 506 0.15 -13.56 26.32
N ASP A 507 -1.06 -13.70 26.85
CA ASP A 507 -1.86 -14.92 26.75
C ASP A 507 -2.23 -15.21 25.28
N VAL A 508 -2.66 -14.19 24.54
CA VAL A 508 -2.94 -14.29 23.09
C VAL A 508 -1.70 -14.74 22.32
N LEU A 509 -0.55 -14.11 22.59
CA LEU A 509 0.71 -14.49 21.94
C LEU A 509 1.10 -15.93 22.25
N SER A 510 0.95 -16.36 23.49
CA SER A 510 1.27 -17.72 23.92
C SER A 510 0.37 -18.75 23.26
N GLY A 511 -0.93 -18.47 23.15
CA GLY A 511 -1.88 -19.33 22.41
C GLY A 511 -1.52 -19.45 20.92
N LEU A 512 -1.18 -18.33 20.26
CA LEU A 512 -0.76 -18.34 18.86
C LEU A 512 0.51 -19.16 18.62
N ILE A 513 1.47 -19.12 19.56
CA ILE A 513 2.69 -19.93 19.47
C ILE A 513 2.34 -21.42 19.58
N GLN A 514 1.47 -21.80 20.52
CA GLN A 514 1.03 -23.19 20.69
C GLN A 514 0.29 -23.71 19.44
N ASP A 515 -0.57 -22.89 18.85
CA ASP A 515 -1.27 -23.23 17.60
C ASP A 515 -0.28 -23.46 16.45
N LEU A 516 0.71 -22.56 16.29
CA LEU A 516 1.78 -22.74 15.29
C LEU A 516 2.61 -24.00 15.53
N GLU A 517 3.00 -24.29 16.77
CA GLU A 517 3.78 -25.48 17.12
C GLU A 517 3.02 -26.77 16.81
N LYS A 518 1.71 -26.79 17.08
CA LYS A 518 0.82 -27.92 16.78
C LYS A 518 0.72 -28.19 15.27
N ASP A 519 0.75 -27.15 14.45
CA ASP A 519 0.70 -27.23 12.99
C ASP A 519 2.10 -27.31 12.33
N GLY A 520 3.12 -27.67 13.11
CA GLY A 520 4.49 -27.88 12.60
C GLY A 520 5.17 -26.61 12.12
N LEU A 521 4.82 -25.46 12.70
CA LEU A 521 5.28 -24.11 12.35
C LEU A 521 4.85 -23.66 10.94
N ASN A 522 3.86 -24.33 10.36
CA ASN A 522 3.26 -23.95 9.08
C ASN A 522 1.93 -23.22 9.31
N MET A 523 1.60 -22.31 8.40
CA MET A 523 0.34 -21.58 8.45
C MET A 523 -0.08 -21.22 7.02
N ASP A 524 -1.34 -21.48 6.71
CA ASP A 524 -1.94 -21.06 5.45
C ASP A 524 -2.10 -19.54 5.40
N MET A 525 -1.62 -18.95 4.31
CA MET A 525 -1.67 -17.50 4.08
C MET A 525 -2.19 -17.17 2.69
N GLY A 526 -3.03 -16.14 2.60
CA GLY A 526 -3.46 -15.55 1.34
C GLY A 526 -4.98 -15.38 1.24
N THR A 527 -5.39 -14.35 0.52
CA THR A 527 -6.83 -14.06 0.28
C THR A 527 -7.18 -13.96 -1.21
N THR A 528 -6.21 -14.16 -2.10
CA THR A 528 -6.36 -14.01 -3.56
C THR A 528 -5.57 -15.09 -4.28
N HIS A 529 -6.06 -15.50 -5.46
CA HIS A 529 -5.38 -16.47 -6.32
C HIS A 529 -4.14 -15.87 -7.00
N TRP A 530 -3.30 -16.75 -7.53
CA TRP A 530 -2.18 -16.42 -8.40
C TRP A 530 -2.59 -16.52 -9.87
N PHE A 531 -1.98 -15.70 -10.71
CA PHE A 531 -2.24 -15.60 -12.15
C PHE A 531 -0.93 -15.61 -12.92
N VAL A 532 -0.94 -16.16 -14.14
CA VAL A 532 0.23 -16.11 -15.03
C VAL A 532 0.24 -14.78 -15.78
N VAL A 533 1.36 -14.06 -15.73
CA VAL A 533 1.46 -12.69 -16.24
C VAL A 533 1.28 -12.62 -17.76
N LYS A 534 1.73 -13.64 -18.49
CA LYS A 534 1.60 -13.70 -19.95
C LYS A 534 0.15 -13.74 -20.43
N ASP A 535 -0.78 -14.17 -19.56
CA ASP A 535 -2.20 -14.32 -19.88
C ASP A 535 -3.00 -13.05 -19.55
N LEU A 536 -2.35 -12.02 -19.00
CA LEU A 536 -2.99 -10.76 -18.66
C LEU A 536 -3.30 -9.95 -19.92
N LYS A 537 -4.55 -9.51 -20.03
CA LYS A 537 -5.02 -8.65 -21.11
C LYS A 537 -5.22 -7.22 -20.62
N PHE A 538 -4.95 -6.26 -21.52
CA PHE A 538 -5.17 -4.85 -21.23
C PHE A 538 -6.65 -4.46 -21.16
N ASP A 539 -7.55 -5.23 -21.76
CA ASP A 539 -9.00 -4.94 -21.81
C ASP A 539 -9.68 -5.00 -20.44
N GLY A 540 -9.11 -5.72 -19.46
CA GLY A 540 -9.60 -5.77 -18.09
C GLY A 540 -10.16 -7.12 -17.67
N GLU A 541 -10.19 -8.11 -18.55
CA GLU A 541 -10.56 -9.47 -18.19
C GLU A 541 -9.50 -10.07 -17.26
N ALA A 542 -9.91 -10.53 -16.07
CA ALA A 542 -9.03 -11.26 -15.19
C ALA A 542 -8.69 -12.61 -15.86
N PRO A 543 -7.40 -12.98 -15.96
CA PRO A 543 -7.03 -14.30 -16.47
C PRO A 543 -7.54 -15.38 -15.52
N ALA A 544 -7.61 -16.61 -16.03
CA ALA A 544 -7.95 -17.76 -15.20
C ALA A 544 -6.91 -17.89 -14.05
N PRO A 545 -7.35 -18.18 -12.82
CA PRO A 545 -6.43 -18.45 -11.73
C PRO A 545 -5.61 -19.71 -12.04
N CYS A 546 -4.35 -19.73 -11.60
CA CYS A 546 -3.49 -20.90 -11.68
C CYS A 546 -3.42 -21.62 -10.33
N ASN A 547 -3.15 -22.93 -10.36
CA ASN A 547 -3.04 -23.79 -9.16
C ASN A 547 -1.70 -23.64 -8.42
N PHE A 548 -1.01 -22.51 -8.59
CA PHE A 548 0.26 -22.25 -7.92
C PHE A 548 0.03 -21.91 -6.44
N ILE A 549 0.75 -22.59 -5.56
CA ILE A 549 0.82 -22.30 -4.13
C ILE A 549 2.26 -21.97 -3.80
N ALA A 550 2.49 -20.78 -3.24
CA ALA A 550 3.81 -20.31 -2.88
C ALA A 550 4.17 -20.79 -1.48
N GLU A 551 5.20 -21.63 -1.37
CA GLU A 551 5.80 -21.98 -0.08
C GLU A 551 6.94 -21.01 0.25
N THR A 552 6.93 -20.50 1.48
CA THR A 552 8.02 -19.70 2.06
C THR A 552 9.29 -20.54 2.21
N THR A 553 10.44 -19.88 2.21
CA THR A 553 11.76 -20.53 2.28
C THR A 553 12.56 -20.10 3.51
N GLY A 554 12.09 -19.08 4.24
CA GLY A 554 12.84 -18.47 5.35
C GLY A 554 13.98 -17.56 4.88
N LYS A 555 14.12 -17.32 3.57
CA LYS A 555 15.09 -16.38 3.02
C LYS A 555 14.51 -14.97 3.10
N PHE A 556 15.06 -14.12 3.96
CA PHE A 556 14.58 -12.74 4.12
C PHE A 556 15.64 -11.71 3.73
N PHE A 557 15.20 -10.57 3.20
CA PHE A 557 16.07 -9.44 2.85
C PHE A 557 16.87 -8.92 4.06
N LEU A 558 16.29 -9.01 5.25
CA LEU A 558 16.85 -8.62 6.54
C LEU A 558 16.78 -9.81 7.53
N GLY A 559 17.28 -10.97 7.10
CA GLY A 559 17.35 -12.19 7.92
C GLY A 559 18.76 -12.48 8.46
N PRO A 560 18.90 -13.31 9.52
CA PRO A 560 20.20 -13.81 9.97
C PRO A 560 20.87 -14.63 8.86
N LYS A 561 22.21 -14.61 8.77
CA LYS A 561 22.96 -15.51 7.88
C LYS A 561 22.54 -16.96 8.17
N PRO A 562 22.23 -17.74 7.12
CA PRO A 562 21.84 -19.13 7.30
C PRO A 562 22.99 -19.94 7.89
#